data_AF-A0A847Z8F5-F1
#
_entry.id   AF-A0A847Z8F5-F1
#
_cell.length_a   1.000
_cell.length_b   1.000
_cell.length_c   1.000
_cell.angle_alpha   90.00
_cell.angle_beta   90.00
_cell.angle_gamma   90.00
#
_symmetry.space_group_name_H-M   'P 1'
#
loop_
_entity.id
_entity.type
_entity.pdbx_description
1 polymer ?
#
loop_
_entity_poly.entity_id
_entity_poly.type
_entity_poly.pdbx_seq_one_letter_code
_entity_poly.pdbx_strand_id
1 'polypeptide(L)'
;DLEFNIYSLPKPDMVFFLDMPLIDTKILTKDRANKITGASKKDIHETDENHLKSAYITSRELIEKYGWIKINCVKDGIILSIDDIARDVYNEFIKRGGMA
;
A
#
# COMPACT_ATOMS: atom_id res chain seq x y z
N ASP A 1 12.39 -15.74 -13.13
CA ASP A 1 13.13 -15.90 -14.39
C ASP A 1 12.57 -15.12 -15.57
N LEU A 2 11.26 -15.15 -15.84
CA LEU A 2 10.68 -14.46 -17.00
C LEU A 2 10.94 -12.94 -17.03
N GLU A 3 10.60 -12.22 -15.96
CA GLU A 3 10.70 -10.75 -15.95
C GLU A 3 12.13 -10.22 -15.86
N PHE A 4 12.93 -10.75 -14.92
CA PHE A 4 14.26 -10.17 -14.64
C PHE A 4 15.41 -10.77 -15.45
N ASN A 5 15.32 -12.04 -15.84
CA ASN A 5 16.40 -12.73 -16.55
C ASN A 5 16.12 -12.81 -18.05
N ILE A 6 14.87 -13.03 -18.46
CA ILE A 6 14.50 -13.12 -19.89
C ILE A 6 14.15 -11.73 -20.46
N TYR A 7 13.31 -10.96 -19.77
CA TYR A 7 12.94 -9.61 -20.21
C TYR A 7 13.88 -8.50 -19.72
N SER A 8 14.92 -8.85 -18.94
CA SER A 8 15.92 -7.91 -18.41
C SER A 8 15.30 -6.68 -17.71
N LEU A 9 14.11 -6.84 -17.13
CA LEU A 9 13.52 -5.78 -16.32
C LEU A 9 14.41 -5.56 -15.09
N PRO A 10 14.64 -4.30 -14.70
CA PRO A 10 15.45 -4.01 -13.53
C PRO A 10 14.83 -4.66 -12.30
N LYS A 11 15.66 -5.40 -11.55
CA LYS A 11 15.30 -5.86 -10.22
C LYS A 11 15.32 -4.65 -9.28
N PRO A 12 14.26 -4.40 -8.50
CA PRO A 12 14.27 -3.31 -7.55
C PRO A 12 15.30 -3.57 -6.43
N ASP A 13 16.10 -2.57 -6.10
CA ASP A 13 17.02 -2.62 -4.94
C ASP A 13 16.24 -2.57 -3.61
N MET A 14 15.12 -1.85 -3.60
CA MET A 14 14.23 -1.71 -2.45
C MET A 14 12.77 -1.65 -2.92
N VAL A 15 11.89 -2.35 -2.21
CA VAL A 15 10.43 -2.29 -2.43
C VAL A 15 9.77 -1.86 -1.13
N PHE A 16 9.05 -0.75 -1.16
CA PHE A 16 8.29 -0.24 -0.01
C PHE A 16 6.82 -0.62 -0.16
N PHE A 17 6.27 -1.24 0.87
CA PHE A 17 4.85 -1.56 0.98
C PHE A 17 4.19 -0.61 1.97
N LEU A 18 3.29 0.23 1.47
CA LEU A 18 2.48 1.13 2.29
C LEU A 18 1.33 0.33 2.93
N ASP A 19 1.50 -0.02 4.20
CA ASP A 19 0.54 -0.79 4.96
C ASP A 19 -0.63 0.08 5.41
N MET A 20 -1.74 -0.06 4.70
CA MET A 20 -3.01 0.58 5.00
C MET A 20 -4.04 -0.49 5.42
N PRO A 21 -4.38 -0.58 6.72
CA PRO A 21 -5.42 -1.48 7.19
C PRO A 21 -6.79 -1.18 6.55
N LEU A 22 -7.52 -2.24 6.20
CA LEU A 22 -8.84 -2.15 5.56
C LEU A 22 -9.94 -1.52 6.43
N ILE A 23 -9.73 -1.47 7.75
CA ILE A 23 -10.68 -0.83 8.67
C ILE A 23 -10.68 0.69 8.45
N ASP A 24 -9.57 1.26 8.00
CA ASP A 24 -9.40 2.71 7.82
C ASP A 24 -9.73 3.16 6.38
N THR A 25 -9.74 2.23 5.41
CA THR A 25 -10.14 2.53 4.03
C THR A 25 -11.63 2.89 3.91
N LYS A 26 -12.49 2.34 4.79
CA LYS A 26 -13.91 2.73 4.90
C LYS A 26 -14.11 4.15 5.45
N ILE A 27 -13.20 4.63 6.29
CA ILE A 27 -13.24 5.99 6.85
C ILE A 27 -12.85 6.99 5.75
N LEU A 28 -11.83 6.69 4.95
CA LEU A 28 -11.39 7.55 3.83
C LEU A 28 -12.35 7.58 2.62
N THR A 29 -13.13 6.51 2.41
CA THR A 29 -14.13 6.43 1.34
C THR A 29 -15.51 6.92 1.76
N LYS A 30 -15.73 7.24 3.04
CA LYS A 30 -17.01 7.78 3.52
C LYS A 30 -17.26 9.21 3.04
N ASP A 31 -16.19 10.00 2.91
CA ASP A 31 -16.25 11.42 2.52
C ASP A 31 -15.78 11.70 1.08
N ARG A 32 -15.44 10.66 0.29
CA ARG A 32 -15.05 10.80 -1.12
C ARG A 32 -16.24 10.55 -2.04
N ALA A 33 -16.71 11.60 -2.72
CA ALA A 33 -17.60 11.46 -3.87
C ALA A 33 -16.88 10.72 -5.01
N ASN A 34 -17.59 9.81 -5.69
CA ASN A 34 -17.11 9.06 -6.86
C ASN A 34 -16.54 10.01 -7.92
N LYS A 35 -15.23 9.91 -8.22
CA LYS A 35 -14.58 10.69 -9.28
C LYS A 35 -14.97 10.28 -10.71
N ILE A 36 -15.62 9.12 -10.88
CA ILE A 36 -15.97 8.59 -12.20
C ILE A 36 -17.39 9.01 -12.62
N THR A 37 -18.33 9.11 -11.69
CA THR A 37 -19.75 9.31 -12.02
C THR A 37 -20.43 10.48 -11.30
N GLY A 38 -19.80 11.07 -10.28
CA GLY A 38 -20.45 12.09 -9.43
C GLY A 38 -21.69 11.58 -8.67
N ALA A 39 -21.97 10.27 -8.70
CA ALA A 39 -23.15 9.67 -8.11
C ALA A 39 -22.85 9.00 -6.75
N SER A 40 -23.82 9.01 -5.83
CA SER A 40 -23.70 8.47 -4.46
C SER A 40 -23.62 6.94 -4.35
N LYS A 41 -23.53 6.22 -5.48
CA LYS A 41 -23.50 4.75 -5.52
C LYS A 41 -22.06 4.25 -5.64
N LYS A 42 -21.57 3.65 -4.56
CA LYS A 42 -20.26 2.99 -4.46
C LYS A 42 -20.07 1.94 -5.56
N ASP A 43 -18.84 1.82 -6.03
CA ASP A 43 -18.44 0.86 -7.06
C ASP A 43 -18.63 -0.58 -6.54
N ILE A 44 -19.06 -1.50 -7.40
CA ILE A 44 -19.33 -2.91 -7.03
C ILE A 44 -18.09 -3.60 -6.42
N HIS A 45 -16.89 -3.16 -6.81
CA HIS A 45 -15.60 -3.65 -6.29
C HIS A 45 -15.30 -3.26 -4.84
N GLU A 46 -16.02 -2.30 -4.26
CA GLU A 46 -15.90 -1.90 -2.85
C GLU A 46 -16.83 -2.70 -1.91
N THR A 47 -17.66 -3.59 -2.46
CA THR A 47 -18.73 -4.28 -1.70
C THR A 47 -18.27 -5.59 -1.08
N ASP A 48 -17.19 -6.20 -1.58
CA ASP A 48 -16.71 -7.48 -1.08
C ASP A 48 -15.56 -7.31 -0.08
N GLU A 49 -15.93 -7.18 1.18
CA GLU A 49 -14.99 -7.16 2.31
C GLU A 49 -14.07 -8.39 2.34
N ASN A 50 -14.52 -9.53 1.79
CA ASN A 50 -13.71 -10.74 1.77
C ASN A 50 -12.63 -10.66 0.70
N HIS A 51 -12.90 -10.02 -0.43
CA HIS A 51 -11.88 -9.77 -1.46
C HIS A 51 -10.78 -8.86 -0.94
N LEU A 52 -11.17 -7.77 -0.28
CA LEU A 52 -10.23 -6.84 0.36
C LEU A 52 -9.38 -7.54 1.43
N LYS A 53 -10.01 -8.32 2.34
CA LYS A 53 -9.30 -9.11 3.36
C LYS A 53 -8.32 -10.09 2.74
N SER A 54 -8.75 -10.80 1.69
CA SER A 54 -7.90 -11.75 0.97
C SER A 54 -6.70 -11.04 0.34
N ALA A 55 -6.91 -9.89 -0.33
CA ALA A 55 -5.83 -9.09 -0.89
C ALA A 55 -4.84 -8.60 0.16
N TYR A 56 -5.32 -8.19 1.35
CA TYR A 56 -4.46 -7.80 2.46
C TYR A 56 -3.64 -8.97 3.00
N ILE A 57 -4.26 -10.14 3.20
CA ILE A 57 -3.56 -11.36 3.65
C ILE A 57 -2.49 -11.77 2.63
N THR A 58 -2.85 -11.82 1.33
CA THR A 58 -1.89 -12.12 0.27
C THR A 58 -0.76 -11.10 0.24
N SER A 59 -1.05 -9.81 0.43
CA SER A 59 0.00 -8.78 0.50
C SER A 59 0.97 -9.02 1.67
N ARG A 60 0.47 -9.48 2.83
CA ARG A 60 1.32 -9.85 3.97
C ARG A 60 2.24 -11.02 3.65
N GLU A 61 1.73 -12.05 2.98
CA GLU A 61 2.52 -13.19 2.51
C GLU A 61 3.60 -12.74 1.50
N LEU A 62 3.28 -11.79 0.60
CA LEU A 62 4.24 -11.24 -0.35
C LEU A 62 5.34 -10.43 0.33
N ILE A 63 5.01 -9.61 1.34
CA ILE A 63 6.00 -8.86 2.12
C ILE A 63 7.03 -9.80 2.73
N GLU A 64 6.58 -10.89 3.34
CA GLU A 64 7.46 -11.88 3.96
C GLU A 64 8.28 -12.64 2.91
N LYS A 65 7.64 -13.07 1.81
CA LYS A 65 8.28 -13.85 0.75
C LYS A 65 9.36 -13.07 -0.02
N TYR A 66 9.14 -11.78 -0.27
CA TYR A 66 10.03 -10.94 -1.08
C TYR A 66 10.84 -9.94 -0.24
N GLY A 67 10.72 -9.98 1.09
CA GLY A 67 11.47 -9.10 1.99
C GLY A 67 11.14 -7.62 1.82
N TRP A 68 9.90 -7.29 1.43
CA TRP A 68 9.50 -5.90 1.21
C TRP A 68 9.53 -5.10 2.51
N ILE A 69 9.80 -3.81 2.37
CA ILE A 69 9.93 -2.87 3.47
C ILE A 69 8.54 -2.34 3.80
N LYS A 70 8.01 -2.77 4.94
CA LYS A 70 6.70 -2.33 5.40
C LYS A 70 6.75 -0.93 6.01
N ILE A 71 5.96 0.00 5.50
CA ILE A 71 5.73 1.34 6.05
C ILE A 71 4.32 1.40 6.62
N ASN A 72 4.19 1.65 7.93
CA ASN A 72 2.88 1.70 8.57
C ASN A 72 2.20 3.04 8.30
N CYS A 73 1.05 3.04 7.64
CA CYS A 73 0.31 4.27 7.32
C CYS A 73 -0.68 4.68 8.42
N VAL A 74 -0.85 3.85 9.45
CA VAL A 74 -1.82 4.07 10.54
C VAL A 74 -1.14 3.96 11.89
N LYS A 75 -1.35 4.97 12.73
CA LYS A 75 -0.86 5.01 14.10
C LYS A 75 -2.01 5.31 15.04
N ASP A 76 -2.19 4.47 16.06
CA ASP A 76 -3.24 4.62 17.07
C ASP A 76 -4.66 4.73 16.48
N GLY A 77 -4.91 4.02 15.37
CA GLY A 77 -6.19 4.06 14.65
C GLY A 77 -6.43 5.33 13.82
N ILE A 78 -5.41 6.17 13.65
CA ILE A 78 -5.45 7.39 12.85
C ILE A 78 -4.50 7.23 11.65
N ILE A 79 -5.01 7.52 10.47
CA ILE A 79 -4.19 7.54 9.24
C ILE A 79 -3.21 8.70 9.31
N LEU A 80 -1.94 8.41 9.08
CA LEU A 80 -0.88 9.40 9.04
C LEU A 80 -1.06 10.35 7.86
N SER A 81 -0.53 11.56 7.99
CA SER A 81 -0.49 12.51 6.87
C SER A 81 0.42 11.99 5.76
N ILE A 82 0.21 12.48 4.52
CA ILE A 82 1.08 12.14 3.39
C ILE A 82 2.55 12.51 3.71
N ASP A 83 2.76 13.65 4.36
CA ASP A 83 4.10 14.13 4.73
C ASP A 83 4.78 13.22 5.75
N ASP A 84 4.03 12.69 6.73
CA ASP A 84 4.57 11.76 7.72
C ASP A 84 4.89 10.41 7.08
N ILE A 85 4.02 9.89 6.20
CA ILE A 85 4.28 8.65 5.45
C ILE A 85 5.50 8.82 4.55
N ALA A 86 5.61 9.95 3.83
CA ALA A 86 6.77 10.26 2.99
C ALA A 86 8.06 10.34 3.82
N ARG A 87 7.99 10.93 5.02
CA ARG A 87 9.13 10.97 5.95
C ARG A 87 9.54 9.57 6.39
N ASP A 88 8.59 8.69 6.71
CA ASP A 88 8.87 7.31 7.12
C ASP A 88 9.50 6.49 5.98
N VAL A 89 9.00 6.65 4.75
CA VAL A 89 9.62 6.05 3.55
C VAL A 89 11.06 6.55 3.40
N TYR A 90 11.29 7.86 3.48
CA TYR A 90 12.62 8.45 3.31
C TYR A 90 13.59 8.00 4.42
N ASN A 91 13.14 7.96 5.67
CA ASN A 91 13.93 7.49 6.80
C ASN A 91 14.38 6.03 6.62
N GLU A 92 13.46 5.17 6.17
CA GLU A 92 13.77 3.76 5.96
C GLU A 92 14.65 3.53 4.71
N PHE A 93 14.53 4.38 3.69
CA PHE A 93 15.46 4.43 2.55
C PHE A 93 16.89 4.76 3.00
N ILE A 94 17.08 5.85 3.75
CA ILE A 94 18.40 6.27 4.24
C ILE A 94 18.99 5.22 5.19
N LYS A 95 18.20 4.68 6.11
CA LYS A 95 18.64 3.64 7.05
C LYS A 95 19.18 2.39 6.36
N ARG A 96 18.67 2.09 5.15
CA ARG A 96 19.10 0.94 4.34
C ARG A 96 20.21 1.27 3.35
N GLY A 97 20.84 2.43 3.49
CA GLY A 97 21.99 2.84 2.68
C GLY A 97 21.62 3.46 1.34
N GLY A 98 20.36 3.88 1.17
CA GLY A 98 19.98 4.73 0.05
C GLY A 98 20.77 6.04 0.07
N MET A 99 21.38 6.40 -1.06
CA MET A 99 22.11 7.66 -1.21
C MET A 99 21.16 8.71 -1.82
N ALA A 100 21.23 9.95 -1.34
CA ALA A 100 20.44 11.09 -1.82
C ALA A 100 21.16 11.86 -2.94
#